data_AF-A0A353G6H1-F1
#
_entry.id   AF-A0A353G6H1-F1
#
_cell.length_a   1.000
_cell.length_b   1.000
_cell.length_c   1.000
_cell.angle_alpha   90.00
_cell.angle_beta   90.00
_cell.angle_gamma   90.00
#
_symmetry.space_group_name_H-M   'P 1'
#
loop_
_entity.id
_entity.type
_entity.pdbx_description
1 polymer ?
#
loop_
_entity_poly.entity_id
_entity_poly.type
_entity_poly.pdbx_seq_one_letter_code
_entity_poly.pdbx_strand_id
1 'polypeptide(L)'
;MTYVAGLGTRQNIEAAEEGVNAYLRTKIGDGVFYGATFRFDTAKNTAAQIADGRFFYKFECHPTSVMERITVDSYVDTKFISDALSLAA
;
A
#
# COMPACT_ATOMS: atom_id res chain seq x y z
N MET A 1 20.39 -12.71 12.08
CA MET A 1 20.56 -13.14 10.69
C MET A 1 21.64 -12.26 10.06
N THR A 2 22.82 -12.83 9.83
CA THR A 2 24.06 -12.10 9.48
C THR A 2 24.06 -11.78 7.99
N TYR A 3 23.66 -10.55 7.61
CA TYR A 3 23.63 -10.09 6.21
C TYR A 3 24.84 -9.21 5.88
N VAL A 4 26.05 -9.78 5.95
CA VAL A 4 27.25 -9.07 5.49
C VAL A 4 28.07 -10.04 4.65
N ALA A 5 28.20 -9.71 3.35
CA ALA A 5 29.19 -10.20 2.37
C ALA A 5 28.70 -10.93 1.09
N GLY A 6 27.39 -11.03 0.80
CA GLY A 6 26.89 -11.72 -0.42
C GLY A 6 25.99 -10.88 -1.36
N LEU A 7 25.91 -9.56 -1.15
CA LEU A 7 24.73 -8.72 -1.45
C LEU A 7 24.38 -8.47 -2.94
N GLY A 8 25.17 -8.96 -3.90
CA GLY A 8 25.02 -8.55 -5.31
C GLY A 8 24.35 -9.54 -6.25
N THR A 9 23.96 -10.73 -5.80
CA THR A 9 23.35 -11.71 -6.71
C THR A 9 21.85 -11.46 -6.86
N ARG A 10 21.32 -11.67 -8.07
CA ARG A 10 19.90 -11.49 -8.37
C ARG A 10 18.99 -12.28 -7.42
N GLN A 11 19.40 -13.49 -7.06
CA GLN A 11 18.69 -14.35 -6.12
C GLN A 11 18.58 -13.72 -4.71
N ASN A 12 19.62 -13.02 -4.26
CA ASN A 12 19.61 -12.35 -2.96
C ASN A 12 18.71 -11.11 -2.96
N ILE A 13 18.64 -10.40 -4.10
CA ILE A 13 17.74 -9.26 -4.30
C ILE A 13 16.27 -9.74 -4.28
N GLU A 14 15.97 -10.82 -4.98
CA GLU A 14 14.63 -11.43 -5.01
C GLU A 14 14.23 -11.96 -3.62
N ALA A 15 15.13 -12.64 -2.91
CA ALA A 15 14.89 -13.10 -1.54
C ALA A 15 14.68 -11.94 -0.56
N ALA A 16 15.42 -10.84 -0.71
CA ALA A 16 15.23 -9.64 0.10
C ALA A 16 13.89 -8.95 -0.21
N GLU A 17 13.52 -8.86 -1.48
CA GLU A 17 12.20 -8.31 -1.90
C GLU A 17 11.06 -9.12 -1.30
N GLU A 18 11.15 -10.46 -1.34
CA GLU A 18 10.15 -11.34 -0.76
C GLU A 18 10.08 -11.20 0.76
N GLY A 19 11.23 -11.14 1.45
CA GLY A 19 11.29 -10.95 2.90
C GLY A 19 10.69 -9.61 3.35
N VAL A 20 10.99 -8.53 2.64
CA VAL A 20 10.41 -7.21 2.93
C VAL A 20 8.90 -7.21 2.65
N ASN A 21 8.45 -7.78 1.54
CA ASN A 21 7.02 -7.89 1.25
C ASN A 21 6.27 -8.79 2.24
N ALA A 22 6.90 -9.85 2.77
CA ALA A 22 6.34 -10.67 3.83
C ALA A 22 6.16 -9.85 5.13
N TYR A 23 7.15 -9.04 5.50
CA TYR A 23 7.03 -8.13 6.63
C TYR A 23 5.93 -7.08 6.40
N LEU A 24 5.83 -6.50 5.20
CA LEU A 24 4.76 -5.55 4.87
C LEU A 24 3.37 -6.18 4.97
N ARG A 25 3.21 -7.44 4.55
CA ARG A 25 1.95 -8.19 4.74
C ARG A 25 1.57 -8.32 6.22
N THR A 26 2.53 -8.59 7.11
CA THR A 26 2.25 -8.60 8.55
C THR A 26 1.78 -7.23 9.04
N LYS A 27 2.38 -6.15 8.55
CA LYS A 27 2.01 -4.78 8.94
C LYS A 27 0.66 -4.32 8.37
N ILE A 28 0.25 -4.87 7.23
CA ILE A 28 -1.13 -4.71 6.72
C ILE A 28 -2.12 -5.45 7.63
N GLY A 29 -1.78 -6.68 8.06
CA GLY A 29 -2.58 -7.43 9.04
C GLY A 29 -2.72 -6.73 10.39
N ASP A 30 -1.64 -6.07 10.85
CA ASP A 30 -1.62 -5.24 12.06
C ASP A 30 -2.42 -3.93 11.92
N GLY A 31 -2.97 -3.63 10.73
CA GLY A 31 -3.72 -2.41 10.46
C GLY A 31 -2.86 -1.14 10.33
N VAL A 32 -1.53 -1.26 10.24
CA VAL A 32 -0.60 -0.11 10.11
C VAL A 32 -0.64 0.49 8.70
N PHE A 33 -0.78 -0.36 7.68
CA PHE A 33 -0.91 0.06 6.29
C PHE A 33 -2.21 -0.46 5.68
N TYR A 34 -2.89 0.39 4.90
CA TYR A 34 -3.97 -0.04 4.01
C TYR A 34 -3.43 -0.87 2.85
N GLY A 35 -2.22 -0.54 2.40
CA GLY A 35 -1.48 -1.30 1.41
C GLY A 35 -0.02 -0.86 1.39
N ALA A 36 0.88 -1.81 1.17
CA ALA A 36 2.30 -1.53 1.01
C ALA A 36 2.94 -2.54 0.06
N THR A 37 3.79 -2.03 -0.85
CA THR A 37 4.55 -2.84 -1.80
C THR A 37 5.99 -2.35 -1.84
N PHE A 38 6.92 -3.31 -1.88
CA PHE A 38 8.33 -3.04 -2.02
C PHE A 38 8.88 -3.78 -3.24
N ARG A 39 9.64 -3.08 -4.07
CA ARG A 39 10.37 -3.66 -5.21
C ARG A 39 11.73 -3.01 -5.41
N PHE A 40 12.71 -3.81 -5.82
CA PHE A 40 13.98 -3.27 -6.31
C PHE A 40 13.85 -2.75 -7.73
N ASP A 41 14.47 -1.59 -8.02
CA ASP A 41 14.51 -1.03 -9.37
C ASP A 41 15.66 -1.69 -10.15
N THR A 42 15.34 -2.75 -10.89
CA THR A 42 16.33 -3.51 -11.68
C THR A 42 16.89 -2.73 -12.87
N ALA A 43 16.25 -1.64 -13.30
CA ALA A 43 16.76 -0.78 -14.35
C ALA A 43 17.85 0.18 -13.82
N LYS A 44 17.71 0.65 -12.58
CA LYS A 44 18.71 1.52 -11.93
C LYS A 44 19.80 0.75 -11.19
N ASN A 45 19.51 -0.47 -10.74
CA ASN A 45 20.48 -1.37 -10.11
C ASN A 45 21.34 -2.07 -11.16
N THR A 46 22.19 -1.30 -11.83
CA THR A 46 23.23 -1.87 -12.70
C THR A 46 24.28 -2.61 -11.87
N ALA A 47 24.99 -3.57 -12.47
CA ALA A 47 26.03 -4.33 -11.79
C ALA A 47 27.12 -3.45 -11.15
N ALA A 48 27.41 -2.29 -11.75
CA ALA A 48 28.34 -1.30 -11.20
C ALA A 48 27.79 -0.65 -9.91
N GLN A 49 26.51 -0.27 -9.88
CA GLN A 49 25.88 0.32 -8.68
C GLN A 49 25.78 -0.70 -7.54
N ILE A 50 25.50 -1.96 -7.89
CA ILE A 50 25.45 -3.07 -6.92
C ILE A 50 26.84 -3.34 -6.34
N ALA A 51 27.89 -3.33 -7.18
CA ALA A 51 29.27 -3.48 -6.73
C ALA A 51 29.70 -2.34 -5.80
N ASP A 52 29.21 -1.12 -6.04
CA ASP A 52 29.38 0.05 -5.17
C ASP A 52 28.49 0.03 -3.91
N GLY A 53 27.71 -1.03 -3.69
CA GLY A 53 26.83 -1.19 -2.53
C GLY A 53 25.60 -0.28 -2.54
N ARG A 54 25.25 0.30 -3.70
CA ARG A 54 24.09 1.18 -3.88
C ARG A 54 22.92 0.40 -4.44
N PHE A 55 21.81 0.41 -3.70
CA PHE A 55 20.57 -0.26 -4.10
C PHE A 55 19.44 0.75 -4.19
N PHE A 56 18.89 0.89 -5.38
CA PHE A 56 17.68 1.65 -5.66
C PHE A 56 16.45 0.75 -5.45
N TYR A 57 15.52 1.22 -4.66
CA TYR A 57 14.26 0.54 -4.40
C TYR A 57 13.10 1.51 -4.50
N LYS A 58 11.91 0.96 -4.78
CA LYS A 58 10.65 1.67 -4.72
C LYS A 58 9.82 1.07 -3.60
N PHE A 59 9.43 1.91 -2.66
CA PHE A 59 8.53 1.56 -1.59
C PHE A 59 7.28 2.42 -1.71
N GLU A 60 6.15 1.78 -2.00
CA GLU A 60 4.85 2.42 -2.04
C GLU A 60 4.08 1.98 -0.79
N CYS A 61 3.61 2.95 0.00
CA CYS A 61 2.80 2.65 1.18
C CYS A 61 1.66 3.65 1.35
N HIS A 62 0.54 3.14 1.82
CA HIS A 62 -0.63 3.91 2.20
C HIS A 62 -0.87 3.71 3.69
N PRO A 63 -0.47 4.66 4.55
CA PRO A 63 -0.67 4.53 5.99
C PRO A 63 -2.16 4.54 6.32
N THR A 64 -2.56 3.71 7.29
CA THR A 64 -3.93 3.70 7.83
C THR A 64 -4.10 4.85 8.82
N SER A 65 -3.85 6.09 8.40
CA SER A 65 -4.32 7.25 9.13
C SER A 65 -5.80 7.49 8.80
N VAL A 66 -6.50 8.31 9.59
CA VAL A 66 -7.87 8.75 9.30
C VAL A 66 -7.90 9.37 7.91
N MET A 67 -8.33 8.60 6.90
CA MET A 67 -8.72 9.17 5.61
C MET A 67 -10.11 9.74 5.80
N GLU A 68 -10.17 10.93 6.40
CA GLU A 68 -11.42 11.63 6.60
C GLU A 68 -11.95 12.06 5.23
N ARG A 69 -12.87 11.27 4.67
CA ARG A 69 -13.77 11.75 3.63
C ARG A 69 -15.19 11.32 3.97
N ILE A 70 -15.79 12.05 4.90
CA ILE A 70 -17.23 12.02 5.13
C ILE A 70 -17.87 12.71 3.92
N THR A 71 -18.48 11.92 3.03
CA THR A 71 -19.32 12.46 1.95
C THR A 71 -20.76 12.28 2.40
N VAL A 72 -21.41 13.38 2.79
CA VAL A 72 -22.84 13.37 3.13
C VAL A 72 -23.62 13.69 1.87
N ASP A 73 -24.18 12.67 1.23
CA ASP A 73 -25.14 12.85 0.15
C ASP A 73 -26.54 12.96 0.76
N SER A 74 -27.03 14.19 0.92
CA SER A 74 -28.43 14.43 1.27
C SER A 74 -29.26 14.49 0.00
N TYR A 75 -30.26 13.62 -0.13
CA TYR A 75 -31.27 13.71 -1.17
C TYR A 75 -32.65 13.91 -0.54
N VAL A 76 -33.49 14.70 -1.19
CA VAL A 76 -34.90 14.87 -0.84
C VAL A 76 -35.71 14.15 -1.90
N ASP A 77 -36.37 13.05 -1.54
CA ASP A 77 -37.25 12.30 -2.43
C ASP A 77 -38.70 12.76 -2.24
N THR A 78 -39.32 13.24 -3.31
CA THR A 78 -40.71 13.72 -3.32
C THR A 78 -41.73 12.60 -3.15
N LYS A 79 -41.33 11.32 -3.22
CA LYS A 79 -42.20 10.17 -2.89
C LYS A 79 -42.62 10.14 -1.41
N PHE A 80 -41.77 10.66 -0.51
CA PHE A 80 -42.15 10.79 0.90
C PHE A 80 -43.08 11.98 1.15
N ILE A 81 -43.16 12.93 0.22
CA ILE A 81 -44.13 14.02 0.29
C ILE A 81 -45.55 13.46 0.12
N SER A 82 -45.78 12.52 -0.81
CA SER A 82 -47.11 11.90 -0.97
C SER A 82 -47.58 11.10 0.25
N ASP A 83 -46.67 10.41 0.95
CA ASP A 83 -46.99 9.70 2.19
C ASP A 83 -47.26 10.67 3.36
N ALA A 84 -46.43 11.70 3.50
CA ALA A 84 -46.54 12.69 4.57
C ALA A 84 -47.74 13.64 4.39
N LEU A 85 -48.07 13.98 3.14
CA LEU A 85 -49.27 14.77 2.84
C LEU A 85 -50.54 13.95 2.89
N SER A 86 -50.47 12.62 3.14
CA SER A 86 -51.60 11.68 3.28
C SER A 86 -52.84 12.32 2.71
N LEU A 87 -52.94 12.31 1.38
CA LEU A 87 -54.15 12.74 0.67
C LEU A 87 -55.22 11.69 0.97
N ALA A 88 -55.62 11.66 2.23
CA ALA A 88 -56.83 11.16 2.79
C ALA A 88 -57.90 12.20 2.43
N ALA A 89 -58.28 12.16 1.16
CA ALA A 89 -59.53 12.66 0.61
C ALA A 89 -59.77 11.98 -0.74
#